data_AF-A0A2V5R3A8-F1
#
_entry.id   AF-A0A2V5R3A8-F1
#
_cell.length_a   1.000
_cell.length_b   1.000
_cell.length_c   1.000
_cell.angle_alpha   90.00
_cell.angle_beta   90.00
_cell.angle_gamma   90.00
#
_symmetry.space_group_name_H-M   'P 1'
#
loop_
_entity.id
_entity.type
_entity.pdbx_description
1 polymer ?
#
loop_
_entity_poly.entity_id
_entity_poly.type
_entity_poly.pdbx_seq_one_letter_code
_entity_poly.pdbx_strand_id
1 'polypeptide(L)'
;MLGPKWEQAAPIFAGFSIAALCIPLAGASTWLFQTQGRGKDWLINSLLGSCITVASFVAGLPFGPAGVAIAYSVAGLFIGVPILFYFAGRQGPVTTADLWSRIFRYLPLWIVVCGVTWLVHILFVNSAPLVQLVVCAPVGLLAGATLIYLVPPMRRVAFSLVDILRELKSRTSFSNAK
;
A
#
# COMPACT_ATOMS: atom_id res chain seq x y z
N MET A 1 9.61 24.07 -5.46
CA MET A 1 9.95 23.67 -6.85
C MET A 1 8.76 23.73 -7.80
N LEU A 2 7.52 23.46 -7.39
CA LEU A 2 6.36 23.44 -8.31
C LEU A 2 5.56 24.77 -8.39
N GLY A 3 5.82 25.73 -7.48
CA GLY A 3 5.15 27.05 -7.43
C GLY A 3 4.03 27.12 -6.38
N PRO A 4 3.49 28.32 -6.07
CA PRO A 4 2.56 28.53 -4.94
C PRO A 4 1.26 27.72 -5.03
N LYS A 5 0.81 27.42 -6.25
CA LYS A 5 -0.42 26.64 -6.50
C LYS A 5 -0.33 25.17 -6.10
N TRP A 6 0.88 24.63 -5.93
CA TRP A 6 1.09 23.22 -5.61
C TRP A 6 1.05 22.94 -4.11
N GLU A 7 1.06 23.97 -3.28
CA GLU A 7 0.92 23.83 -1.83
C GLU A 7 -0.42 23.17 -1.46
N GLN A 8 -1.48 23.45 -2.25
CA GLN A 8 -2.80 22.83 -2.09
C GLN A 8 -2.85 21.36 -2.55
N ALA A 9 -1.85 20.87 -3.29
CA ALA A 9 -1.80 19.47 -3.72
C ALA A 9 -1.29 18.54 -2.61
N ALA A 10 -0.46 19.05 -1.70
CA ALA A 10 0.10 18.28 -0.59
C ALA A 10 -0.96 17.52 0.25
N PRO A 11 -2.06 18.15 0.73
CA PRO A 11 -3.08 17.44 1.49
C PRO A 11 -3.84 16.40 0.66
N ILE A 12 -3.98 16.60 -0.66
CA ILE A 12 -4.63 15.64 -1.56
C ILE A 12 -3.78 14.37 -1.67
N PHE A 13 -2.47 14.53 -1.91
CA PHE A 13 -1.53 13.41 -1.95
C PHE A 13 -1.41 12.70 -0.60
N ALA A 14 -1.43 13.46 0.51
CA ALA A 14 -1.46 12.89 1.85
C ALA A 14 -2.71 12.02 2.06
N GLY A 15 -3.89 12.48 1.62
CA GLY A 15 -5.12 11.69 1.62
C GLY A 15 -4.97 10.38 0.85
N PHE A 16 -4.49 10.44 -0.40
CA PHE A 16 -4.31 9.25 -1.25
C PHE A 16 -3.20 8.30 -0.78
N SER A 17 -2.31 8.72 0.10
CA SER A 17 -1.25 7.86 0.62
C SER A 17 -1.82 6.64 1.36
N ILE A 18 -3.00 6.79 1.98
CA ILE A 18 -3.72 5.66 2.60
C ILE A 18 -4.27 4.72 1.52
N ALA A 19 -4.89 5.25 0.45
CA ALA A 19 -5.36 4.43 -0.66
C ALA A 19 -4.23 3.64 -1.34
N ALA A 20 -3.02 4.20 -1.41
CA ALA A 20 -1.85 3.53 -1.97
C ALA A 20 -1.53 2.21 -1.25
N LEU A 21 -1.86 2.09 0.04
CA LEU A 21 -1.71 0.85 0.82
C LEU A 21 -2.64 -0.27 0.33
N CYS A 22 -3.82 0.10 -0.17
CA CYS A 22 -4.84 -0.86 -0.63
C CYS A 22 -4.51 -1.46 -2.00
N ILE A 23 -3.72 -0.76 -2.83
CA ILE A 23 -3.37 -1.19 -4.20
C ILE A 23 -2.68 -2.57 -4.22
N PRO A 24 -1.58 -2.82 -3.47
CA PRO A 24 -0.92 -4.12 -3.50
C PRO A 24 -1.81 -5.24 -2.94
N LEU A 25 -2.70 -4.93 -1.98
CA LEU A 25 -3.67 -5.87 -1.44
C LEU A 25 -4.68 -6.29 -2.53
N ALA A 26 -5.21 -5.31 -3.27
CA ALA A 26 -6.10 -5.55 -4.40
C ALA A 26 -5.42 -6.37 -5.51
N GLY A 27 -4.15 -6.10 -5.81
CA GLY A 27 -3.37 -6.85 -6.78
C GLY A 27 -3.23 -8.33 -6.38
N ALA A 28 -2.81 -8.59 -5.14
CA ALA A 28 -2.66 -9.95 -4.63
C ALA A 28 -3.99 -10.73 -4.64
N SER A 29 -5.09 -10.11 -4.19
CA SER A 29 -6.42 -10.74 -4.23
C SER A 29 -6.89 -10.98 -5.67
N THR A 30 -6.59 -10.08 -6.60
CA THR A 30 -6.91 -10.26 -8.02
C THR A 30 -6.22 -11.48 -8.61
N TRP A 31 -4.95 -11.71 -8.29
CA TRP A 31 -4.25 -12.94 -8.70
C TRP A 31 -4.87 -14.21 -8.11
N LEU A 32 -5.35 -14.17 -6.86
CA LEU A 32 -6.09 -15.29 -6.28
C LEU A 32 -7.37 -15.60 -7.06
N PHE A 33 -8.14 -14.58 -7.46
CA PHE A 33 -9.32 -14.81 -8.28
C PHE A 33 -8.99 -15.36 -9.67
N GLN A 34 -7.95 -14.82 -10.33
CA GLN A 34 -7.55 -15.26 -11.67
C GLN A 34 -7.06 -16.71 -11.69
N THR A 35 -6.18 -17.08 -10.76
CA THR A 35 -5.62 -18.44 -10.68
C THR A 35 -6.65 -19.51 -10.35
N GLN A 36 -7.78 -19.13 -9.72
CA GLN A 36 -8.87 -20.03 -9.35
C GLN A 36 -10.04 -20.01 -10.35
N GLY A 37 -9.94 -19.25 -11.45
CA GLY A 37 -11.04 -19.10 -12.41
C GLY A 37 -12.28 -18.39 -11.83
N ARG A 38 -12.13 -17.64 -10.73
CA ARG A 38 -13.22 -16.98 -9.98
C ARG A 38 -13.57 -15.60 -10.55
N GLY A 39 -13.78 -15.55 -11.87
CA GLY A 39 -14.10 -14.30 -12.58
C GLY A 39 -15.40 -13.65 -12.07
N LYS A 40 -16.41 -14.46 -11.69
CA LYS A 40 -17.68 -13.95 -11.14
C LYS A 40 -17.48 -13.21 -9.81
N ASP A 41 -16.68 -13.77 -8.91
CA ASP A 41 -16.40 -13.13 -7.61
C ASP A 41 -15.59 -11.84 -7.82
N TRP A 42 -14.64 -11.84 -8.75
CA TRP A 42 -13.89 -10.64 -9.11
C TRP A 42 -14.80 -9.56 -9.72
N LEU A 43 -15.75 -9.94 -10.58
CA LEU A 43 -16.73 -9.01 -11.15
C LEU A 43 -17.60 -8.37 -10.06
N ILE A 44 -18.16 -9.19 -9.15
CA ILE A 44 -18.97 -8.70 -8.02
C ILE A 44 -18.15 -7.76 -7.14
N ASN A 45 -16.92 -8.15 -6.80
CA ASN A 45 -16.03 -7.32 -5.99
C ASN A 45 -15.69 -5.99 -6.68
N SER A 46 -15.49 -6.00 -8.00
CA SER A 46 -15.20 -4.80 -8.80
C SER A 46 -16.41 -3.87 -8.89
N LEU A 47 -17.62 -4.43 -9.02
CA LEU A 47 -18.87 -3.67 -8.96
C LEU A 47 -19.05 -3.01 -7.59
N LEU A 48 -18.88 -3.76 -6.50
CA LEU A 48 -18.92 -3.22 -5.14
C LEU A 48 -17.87 -2.12 -4.94
N GLY A 49 -16.64 -2.35 -5.40
CA GLY A 49 -15.57 -1.35 -5.35
C GLY A 49 -15.91 -0.06 -6.12
N SER A 50 -16.57 -0.19 -7.27
CA SER A 50 -17.03 0.96 -8.05
C SER A 50 -18.12 1.74 -7.32
N CYS A 51 -19.11 1.06 -6.74
CA CYS A 51 -20.15 1.69 -5.92
C CYS A 51 -19.56 2.42 -4.70
N ILE A 52 -18.61 1.79 -4.00
CA ILE A 52 -17.91 2.40 -2.87
C ILE A 52 -17.16 3.65 -3.31
N THR A 53 -16.46 3.59 -4.45
CA THR A 53 -15.72 4.74 -4.99
C THR A 53 -16.64 5.92 -5.30
N VAL A 54 -17.75 5.67 -6.00
CA VAL A 54 -18.74 6.71 -6.32
C VAL A 54 -19.34 7.29 -5.05
N ALA A 55 -19.78 6.46 -4.10
CA ALA A 55 -20.33 6.92 -2.83
C ALA A 55 -19.32 7.77 -2.04
N SER A 56 -18.04 7.39 -2.05
CA SER A 56 -16.97 8.11 -1.38
C SER A 56 -16.72 9.48 -2.01
N PHE A 57 -16.77 9.55 -3.35
CA PHE A 57 -16.60 10.83 -4.07
C PHE A 57 -17.78 11.76 -3.80
N VAL A 58 -19.01 11.25 -3.81
CA VAL A 58 -20.20 12.04 -3.46
C VAL A 58 -20.12 12.54 -2.02
N ALA A 59 -19.72 11.69 -1.07
CA ALA A 59 -19.55 12.07 0.33
C ALA A 59 -18.40 13.07 0.56
N GLY A 60 -17.33 12.99 -0.24
CA GLY A 60 -16.16 13.86 -0.15
C GLY A 60 -16.32 15.21 -0.86
N LEU A 61 -17.22 15.30 -1.84
CA LEU A 61 -17.48 16.51 -2.63
C LEU A 61 -17.71 17.79 -1.80
N PRO A 62 -18.51 17.79 -0.71
CA PRO A 62 -18.72 19.00 0.10
C PRO A 62 -17.46 19.52 0.81
N PHE A 63 -16.44 18.68 0.97
CA PHE A 63 -15.18 19.02 1.64
C PHE A 63 -14.06 19.37 0.63
N GLY A 64 -14.38 19.45 -0.66
CA GLY A 64 -13.43 19.75 -1.73
C GLY A 64 -12.49 18.58 -2.09
N PRO A 65 -11.47 18.82 -2.92
CA PRO A 65 -10.61 17.76 -3.48
C PRO A 65 -9.86 16.92 -2.43
N ALA A 66 -9.39 17.56 -1.35
CA ALA A 66 -8.73 16.85 -0.25
C ALA A 66 -9.71 15.93 0.49
N GLY A 67 -10.94 16.38 0.69
CA GLY A 67 -12.00 15.57 1.30
C GLY A 67 -12.37 14.35 0.46
N VAL A 68 -12.40 14.48 -0.86
CA VAL A 68 -12.59 13.34 -1.80
C VAL A 68 -11.47 12.31 -1.65
N ALA A 69 -10.20 12.76 -1.61
CA ALA A 69 -9.05 11.88 -1.45
C ALA A 69 -9.09 11.11 -0.11
N ILE A 70 -9.45 11.79 0.98
CA ILE A 70 -9.58 11.19 2.30
C ILE A 70 -10.76 10.21 2.33
N ALA A 71 -11.95 10.63 1.88
CA ALA A 71 -13.16 9.80 1.88
C ALA A 71 -12.94 8.51 1.08
N TYR A 72 -12.34 8.62 -0.12
CA TYR A 72 -11.99 7.46 -0.94
C TYR A 72 -11.02 6.52 -0.24
N SER A 73 -9.97 7.07 0.38
CA SER A 73 -8.95 6.25 1.02
C SER A 73 -9.46 5.56 2.28
N VAL A 74 -10.28 6.25 3.08
CA VAL A 74 -10.93 5.69 4.27
C VAL A 74 -11.94 4.62 3.87
N ALA A 75 -12.82 4.89 2.91
CA ALA A 75 -13.78 3.90 2.45
C ALA A 75 -13.10 2.68 1.80
N GLY A 76 -12.04 2.89 1.02
CA GLY A 76 -11.23 1.83 0.45
C GLY A 76 -10.62 0.93 1.53
N LEU A 77 -10.05 1.52 2.59
CA LEU A 77 -9.41 0.77 3.66
C LEU A 77 -10.41 0.06 4.58
N PHE A 78 -11.49 0.72 5.00
CA PHE A 78 -12.43 0.19 6.00
C PHE A 78 -13.60 -0.60 5.41
N ILE A 79 -13.93 -0.40 4.14
CA ILE A 79 -15.04 -1.09 3.47
C ILE A 79 -14.50 -1.95 2.34
N GLY A 80 -13.69 -1.39 1.45
CA GLY A 80 -13.15 -2.08 0.28
C GLY A 80 -12.27 -3.29 0.64
N VAL A 81 -11.27 -3.10 1.50
CA VAL A 81 -10.33 -4.18 1.90
C VAL A 81 -11.03 -5.32 2.63
N PRO A 82 -11.92 -5.10 3.62
CA PRO A 82 -12.64 -6.20 4.27
C PRO A 82 -13.52 -7.00 3.32
N ILE A 83 -14.25 -6.33 2.41
CA ILE A 83 -15.06 -7.00 1.38
C ILE A 83 -14.17 -7.85 0.47
N LEU A 84 -13.09 -7.25 -0.04
CA LEU A 84 -12.12 -7.94 -0.88
C LEU A 84 -11.53 -9.18 -0.21
N PHE A 85 -11.13 -9.06 1.05
CA PHE A 85 -10.54 -10.15 1.81
C PHE A 85 -11.55 -11.25 2.10
N TYR A 86 -12.79 -10.88 2.41
CA TYR A 86 -13.88 -11.84 2.60
C TYR A 86 -14.10 -12.66 1.32
N PHE A 87 -14.26 -12.00 0.16
CA PHE A 87 -14.43 -12.72 -1.10
C PHE A 87 -13.19 -13.54 -1.45
N ALA A 88 -11.99 -12.99 -1.32
CA ALA A 88 -10.75 -13.70 -1.65
C ALA A 88 -10.57 -14.96 -0.79
N GLY A 89 -10.84 -14.87 0.52
CA GLY A 89 -10.57 -15.94 1.48
C GLY A 89 -11.74 -16.89 1.78
N ARG A 90 -12.93 -16.69 1.21
CA ARG A 90 -14.10 -17.55 1.44
C ARG A 90 -13.98 -18.92 0.76
N GLN A 91 -13.23 -19.00 -0.34
CA GLN A 91 -13.10 -20.21 -1.14
C GLN A 91 -11.64 -20.38 -1.60
N GLY A 92 -11.15 -21.61 -1.57
CA GLY A 92 -9.79 -21.96 -1.97
C GLY A 92 -8.85 -22.23 -0.79
N PRO A 93 -7.55 -22.37 -1.05
CA PRO A 93 -6.55 -22.77 -0.05
C PRO A 93 -6.09 -21.62 0.86
N VAL A 94 -6.48 -20.38 0.57
CA VAL A 94 -6.11 -19.19 1.36
C VAL A 94 -7.35 -18.73 2.11
N THR A 95 -7.26 -18.66 3.43
CA THR A 95 -8.40 -18.20 4.26
C THR A 95 -8.37 -16.69 4.47
N THR A 96 -9.52 -16.11 4.84
CA THR A 96 -9.61 -14.69 5.22
C THR A 96 -8.68 -14.37 6.41
N ALA A 97 -8.54 -15.31 7.35
CA ALA A 97 -7.65 -15.21 8.49
C ALA A 97 -6.18 -15.15 8.07
N ASP A 98 -5.77 -15.91 7.05
CA ASP A 98 -4.40 -15.85 6.53
C ASP A 98 -4.09 -14.46 5.95
N LEU A 99 -5.02 -13.89 5.18
CA LEU A 99 -4.86 -12.56 4.59
C LEU A 99 -4.71 -11.47 5.68
N TRP A 100 -5.58 -11.49 6.69
CA TRP A 100 -5.50 -10.57 7.82
C TRP A 100 -4.26 -10.79 8.68
N SER A 101 -3.86 -12.04 8.94
CA SER A 101 -2.64 -12.38 9.67
C SER A 101 -1.40 -11.78 9.01
N ARG A 102 -1.36 -11.74 7.67
CA ARG A 102 -0.28 -11.08 6.93
C ARG A 102 -0.28 -9.57 7.15
N ILE A 103 -1.44 -8.89 7.10
CA ILE A 103 -1.51 -7.45 7.39
C ILE A 103 -1.03 -7.16 8.82
N PHE A 104 -1.58 -7.86 9.82
CA PHE A 104 -1.23 -7.64 11.23
C PHE A 104 0.24 -7.94 11.51
N ARG A 105 0.84 -8.91 10.83
CA ARG A 105 2.27 -9.21 10.95
C ARG A 105 3.17 -8.06 10.52
N TYR A 106 2.75 -7.26 9.54
CA TYR A 106 3.51 -6.08 9.09
C TYR A 106 3.14 -4.81 9.85
N LEU A 107 2.06 -4.79 10.63
CA LEU A 107 1.60 -3.62 11.39
C LEU A 107 2.69 -2.98 12.26
N PRO A 108 3.55 -3.74 12.99
CA PRO A 108 4.65 -3.14 13.76
C PRO A 108 5.65 -2.37 12.89
N LEU A 109 5.93 -2.88 11.68
CA LEU A 109 6.83 -2.21 10.74
C LEU A 109 6.21 -0.89 10.25
N TRP A 110 4.92 -0.88 9.93
CA TRP A 110 4.20 0.35 9.58
C TRP A 110 4.26 1.37 10.72
N ILE A 111 3.98 0.94 11.96
CA ILE A 111 3.99 1.83 13.12
C ILE A 111 5.35 2.46 13.34
N VAL A 112 6.43 1.67 13.26
CA VAL A 112 7.78 2.20 13.50
C VAL A 112 8.24 3.09 12.35
N VAL A 113 8.01 2.73 11.09
CA VAL A 113 8.39 3.59 9.95
C VAL A 113 7.62 4.91 10.01
N CYS A 114 6.31 4.87 10.25
CA CYS A 114 5.50 6.09 10.42
C CYS A 114 5.97 6.90 11.64
N GLY A 115 6.22 6.25 12.78
CA GLY A 115 6.65 6.91 14.01
C GLY A 115 8.02 7.59 13.89
N VAL A 116 9.00 6.90 13.30
CA VAL A 116 10.34 7.46 13.05
C VAL A 116 10.27 8.61 12.06
N THR A 117 9.52 8.44 10.96
CA THR A 117 9.37 9.51 9.96
C THR A 117 8.66 10.73 10.55
N TRP A 118 7.65 10.52 11.38
CA TRP A 118 6.93 11.58 12.10
C TRP A 118 7.82 12.31 13.11
N LEU A 119 8.64 11.57 13.87
CA LEU A 119 9.58 12.14 14.82
C LEU A 119 10.62 13.02 14.12
N VAL A 120 11.22 12.51 13.04
CA VAL A 120 12.19 13.27 12.22
C VAL A 120 11.53 14.51 11.62
N HIS A 121 10.28 14.40 11.16
CA HIS A 121 9.53 15.54 10.64
C HIS A 121 9.33 16.64 11.70
N ILE A 122 8.98 16.28 12.94
CA ILE A 122 8.83 17.24 14.04
C ILE A 122 10.17 17.95 14.34
N LEU A 123 11.27 17.20 14.39
CA LEU A 123 12.60 17.76 14.69
C LEU A 123 13.09 18.75 13.64
N PHE A 124 12.69 18.56 12.38
CA PHE A 124 13.10 19.40 11.25
C PHE A 124 12.00 20.34 10.75
N VAL A 125 10.95 20.60 11.54
CA VAL A 125 9.77 21.40 11.12
C VAL A 125 10.13 22.81 10.63
N ASN A 126 11.20 23.40 11.18
CA ASN A 126 11.68 24.74 10.84
C ASN A 126 12.65 24.80 9.64
N SER A 127 12.99 23.66 9.03
CA SER A 127 13.91 23.59 7.90
C SER A 127 13.17 23.73 6.56
N ALA A 128 13.91 24.07 5.49
CA ALA A 128 13.34 24.12 4.15
C ALA A 128 12.68 22.78 3.77
N PRO A 129 11.51 22.77 3.10
CA PRO A 129 10.77 21.54 2.77
C PRO A 129 11.56 20.49 1.97
N LEU A 130 12.53 20.93 1.17
CA LEU A 130 13.44 20.02 0.45
C LEU A 130 14.37 19.26 1.40
N VAL A 131 14.87 19.92 2.45
CA VAL A 131 15.72 19.28 3.46
C VAL A 131 14.91 18.26 4.25
N GLN A 132 13.66 18.57 4.59
CA GLN A 132 12.75 17.61 5.24
C GLN A 132 12.55 16.35 4.39
N LEU A 133 12.28 16.50 3.09
CA LEU A 133 12.12 15.34 2.18
C LEU A 133 13.41 14.52 2.06
N VAL A 134 14.55 15.19 1.89
CA VAL A 134 15.85 14.54 1.72
C VAL A 134 16.31 13.83 3.00
N VAL A 135 15.86 14.26 4.18
CA VAL A 135 16.20 13.62 5.46
C VAL A 135 15.16 12.54 5.83
N CYS A 136 13.86 12.83 5.73
CA CYS A 136 12.81 11.89 6.10
C CYS A 136 12.80 10.62 5.22
N ALA A 137 13.04 10.74 3.91
CA ALA A 137 13.01 9.59 3.01
C ALA A 137 14.09 8.55 3.33
N PRO A 138 15.40 8.87 3.42
CA PRO A 138 16.42 7.90 3.77
C PRO A 138 16.31 7.44 5.22
N VAL A 139 15.92 8.30 6.18
CA VAL A 139 15.78 7.87 7.57
C VAL A 139 14.62 6.89 7.74
N GLY A 140 13.48 7.14 7.09
CA GLY A 140 12.36 6.19 7.06
C GLY A 140 12.72 4.87 6.37
N LEU A 141 13.46 4.93 5.26
CA LEU A 141 13.97 3.74 4.56
C LEU A 141 14.95 2.93 5.43
N LEU A 142 15.88 3.58 6.12
CA LEU A 142 16.84 2.94 7.00
C LEU A 142 16.16 2.33 8.24
N ALA A 143 15.18 3.01 8.83
CA ALA A 143 14.37 2.48 9.92
C ALA A 143 13.57 1.24 9.48
N GLY A 144 12.99 1.27 8.28
CA GLY A 144 12.34 0.11 7.69
C GLY A 144 13.31 -1.04 7.42
N ALA A 145 14.46 -0.77 6.81
CA ALA A 145 15.47 -1.77 6.47
C ALA A 145 16.07 -2.44 7.73
N THR A 146 16.37 -1.66 8.76
CA THR A 146 16.88 -2.16 10.04
C THR A 146 15.86 -3.08 10.72
N LEU A 147 14.57 -2.72 10.74
CA LEU A 147 13.53 -3.60 11.25
C LEU A 147 13.36 -4.88 10.44
N ILE A 148 13.38 -4.79 9.11
CA ILE A 148 13.30 -5.98 8.24
C ILE A 148 14.46 -6.93 8.54
N TYR A 149 15.65 -6.39 8.82
CA TYR A 149 16.82 -7.19 9.18
C TYR A 149 16.71 -7.84 10.57
N LEU A 150 16.17 -7.11 11.54
CA LEU A 150 16.00 -7.57 12.92
C LEU A 150 14.87 -8.59 13.08
N VAL A 151 13.79 -8.47 12.31
CA VAL A 151 12.60 -9.33 12.44
C VAL A 151 12.77 -10.60 11.58
N PRO A 152 12.97 -11.79 12.18
CA PRO A 152 13.28 -13.03 11.46
C PRO A 152 12.29 -13.43 10.35
N PRO A 153 10.96 -13.28 10.49
CA PRO A 153 10.02 -13.59 9.42
C PRO A 153 10.10 -12.60 8.24
N MET A 154 10.46 -11.32 8.48
CA MET A 154 10.58 -10.31 7.42
C MET A 154 11.87 -10.50 6.63
N ARG A 155 12.97 -10.80 7.32
CA ARG A 155 14.25 -11.15 6.71
C ARG A 155 14.14 -12.32 5.73
N ARG A 156 13.39 -13.37 6.09
CA ARG A 156 13.16 -14.52 5.22
C ARG A 156 12.46 -14.12 3.91
N VAL A 157 11.43 -13.29 3.98
CA VAL A 157 10.71 -12.80 2.80
C VAL A 157 11.63 -11.95 1.91
N ALA A 158 12.44 -11.07 2.51
CA ALA A 158 13.39 -10.24 1.77
C ALA A 158 14.42 -11.08 1.00
N PHE A 159 15.01 -12.10 1.63
CA PHE A 159 15.93 -13.00 0.95
C PHE A 159 15.26 -13.80 -0.17
N SER A 160 14.06 -14.36 0.06
CA SER A 160 13.32 -15.06 -0.98
C SER A 160 13.02 -14.17 -2.21
N LEU A 161 12.70 -12.89 -2.00
CA LEU A 161 12.51 -11.95 -3.11
C LEU A 161 13.81 -11.68 -3.88
N VAL A 162 14.94 -11.54 -3.19
CA VAL A 162 16.26 -11.37 -3.82
C VAL A 162 16.63 -12.60 -4.65
N ASP A 163 16.35 -13.79 -4.14
CA ASP A 163 16.62 -15.05 -4.85
C ASP A 163 15.76 -15.17 -6.12
N ILE A 164 14.46 -14.86 -6.04
CA ILE A 164 13.56 -14.83 -7.20
C ILE A 164 14.04 -13.82 -8.25
N LEU A 165 14.44 -12.61 -7.83
CA LEU A 165 14.96 -11.59 -8.74
C LEU A 165 16.26 -12.02 -9.43
N ARG A 166 17.16 -12.70 -8.70
CA ARG A 166 18.39 -13.27 -9.28
C ARG A 166 18.06 -14.35 -10.30
N GLU A 167 17.11 -15.23 -10.00
CA GLU A 167 16.68 -16.28 -10.92
C GLU A 167 16.08 -15.67 -12.20
N LEU A 168 15.19 -14.69 -12.07
CA LEU A 168 14.63 -13.97 -13.22
C LEU A 168 15.71 -13.30 -14.07
N LYS A 169 16.67 -12.60 -13.44
CA LYS A 169 17.81 -11.99 -14.15
C LYS A 169 18.62 -13.03 -14.92
N SER A 170 18.87 -14.21 -14.35
CA SER A 170 19.59 -15.29 -15.05
C SER A 170 18.80 -15.85 -16.24
N ARG A 171 17.47 -15.98 -16.14
CA ARG A 171 16.61 -16.47 -17.24
C ARG A 171 16.55 -15.47 -18.39
N THR A 172 16.43 -14.17 -18.10
CA THR A 172 16.43 -13.12 -19.14
C THR A 172 17.80 -13.03 -19.83
N SER A 173 18.89 -13.19 -19.08
CA SER A 173 20.24 -13.24 -19.65
C SER A 173 20.44 -14.44 -20.58
N PHE A 174 19.84 -15.60 -20.28
CA PHE A 174 19.88 -16.79 -21.13
C PHE A 174 19.00 -16.65 -22.38
N SER A 175 17.86 -15.97 -22.27
CA SER A 175 16.95 -15.73 -23.40
C SER A 175 17.48 -14.71 -24.41
N ASN A 176 18.31 -13.75 -23.98
CA ASN A 176 18.95 -12.77 -24.88
C ASN A 176 20.24 -13.30 -25.55
N ALA A 177 20.71 -14.48 -25.16
CA ALA A 177 21.91 -15.12 -25.71
C ALA A 177 21.59 -16.19 -26.78
N LYS A 178 20.31 -16.40 -27.08
CA LYS A 178 19.80 -17.21 -28.20
C LYS A 178 19.22 -16.29 -29.26
#